data_AF-A0A650CR39-F1
#
_entry.id   AF-A0A650CR39-F1
#
_cell.length_a   1.000
_cell.length_b   1.000
_cell.length_c   1.000
_cell.angle_alpha   90.00
_cell.angle_beta   90.00
_cell.angle_gamma   90.00
#
_symmetry.space_group_name_H-M   'P 1'
#
loop_
_entity.id
_entity.type
_entity.pdbx_description
1 polymer ?
#
loop_
_entity_poly.entity_id
_entity_poly.type
_entity_poly.pdbx_seq_one_letter_code
_entity_poly.pdbx_strand_id
1 'polypeptide(L)'
;MESKYIRRLVAPLVLSLFAIGWYKFSEATLANANQIALNTANFAVYVQQTQFDGYLTATRYICYVIVYVGLALFWYNLVKVVEMKERNG
;
A
#
# COMPACT_ATOMS: atom_id res chain seq x y z
N MET A 1 18.85 15.21 -17.15
CA MET A 1 17.44 15.64 -16.88
C MET A 1 16.46 14.47 -16.85
N GLU A 2 16.63 13.45 -17.71
CA GLU A 2 15.71 12.31 -17.85
C GLU A 2 15.50 11.47 -16.57
N SER A 3 16.56 11.19 -15.80
CA SER A 3 16.47 10.40 -14.56
C SER A 3 15.49 10.98 -13.53
N LYS A 4 15.38 12.31 -13.43
CA LYS A 4 14.47 12.97 -12.48
C LYS A 4 12.99 12.79 -12.86
N TYR A 5 12.68 12.75 -14.16
CA TYR A 5 11.33 12.53 -14.67
C TYR A 5 10.92 11.07 -14.56
N ILE A 6 11.82 10.15 -14.92
CA ILE A 6 11.61 8.71 -14.74
C ILE A 6 11.35 8.38 -13.27
N ARG A 7 12.15 8.96 -12.35
CA ARG A 7 11.95 8.75 -10.90
C ARG A 7 10.58 9.25 -10.42
N ARG A 8 10.12 10.41 -10.90
CA ARG A 8 8.79 10.95 -10.55
C ARG A 8 7.64 10.11 -11.08
N LEU A 9 7.83 9.44 -12.21
CA LEU A 9 6.84 8.57 -12.81
C LEU A 9 6.82 7.18 -12.14
N VAL A 10 7.99 6.61 -11.85
CA VAL A 10 8.09 5.25 -11.27
C VAL A 10 7.84 5.22 -9.76
N ALA A 11 8.24 6.26 -9.02
CA ALA A 11 8.05 6.32 -7.56
C ALA A 11 6.61 6.06 -7.08
N PRO A 12 5.55 6.68 -7.65
CA PRO A 12 4.18 6.40 -7.22
C PRO A 12 3.74 4.96 -7.50
N LEU A 13 4.25 4.32 -8.56
CA LEU A 13 3.98 2.91 -8.85
C LEU A 13 4.66 2.00 -7.82
N VAL A 14 5.93 2.25 -7.51
CA VAL A 14 6.67 1.50 -6.49
C VAL A 14 6.00 1.61 -5.12
N LEU A 15 5.55 2.82 -4.75
CA LEU A 15 4.81 3.03 -3.50
C LEU A 15 3.48 2.27 -3.49
N SER A 16 2.77 2.25 -4.61
CA SER A 16 1.51 1.50 -4.73
C SER A 16 1.72 -0.01 -4.60
N LEU A 17 2.76 -0.54 -5.25
CA LEU A 17 3.13 -1.95 -5.14
C LEU A 17 3.58 -2.31 -3.72
N PHE A 18 4.35 -1.43 -3.08
CA PHE A 18 4.73 -1.59 -1.68
C PHE A 18 3.49 -1.64 -0.78
N ALA A 19 2.51 -0.75 -0.95
CA ALA A 19 1.29 -0.74 -0.15
C ALA A 19 0.46 -2.02 -0.32
N ILE A 20 0.38 -2.55 -1.55
CA ILE A 20 -0.29 -3.83 -1.83
C ILE A 20 0.45 -4.99 -1.15
N GLY A 21 1.78 -5.03 -1.30
CA GLY A 21 2.63 -6.05 -0.67
C GLY A 21 2.55 -5.99 0.86
N TRP A 22 2.57 -4.79 1.43
CA TRP A 22 2.42 -4.55 2.86
C TRP A 22 1.09 -5.06 3.39
N TYR A 23 -0.02 -4.77 2.69
CA TYR A 23 -1.33 -5.30 3.08
C TYR A 23 -1.35 -6.83 3.07
N LYS A 24 -0.81 -7.45 2.03
CA LYS A 24 -0.74 -8.92 1.92
C LYS A 24 0.15 -9.56 2.99
N PHE A 25 1.26 -8.90 3.32
CA PHE A 25 2.12 -9.30 4.41
C PHE A 25 1.40 -9.20 5.76
N SER A 26 0.72 -8.08 6.02
CA SER A 26 -0.09 -7.90 7.24
C SER A 26 -1.20 -8.94 7.34
N GLU A 27 -1.92 -9.21 6.26
CA GLU A 27 -2.96 -10.25 6.19
C GLU A 27 -2.38 -11.62 6.57
N ALA A 28 -1.28 -12.04 5.96
CA ALA A 28 -0.68 -13.34 6.22
C ALA A 28 -0.08 -13.44 7.63
N THR A 29 0.62 -12.42 8.11
CA THR A 29 1.30 -12.47 9.42
C THR A 29 0.34 -12.29 10.58
N LEU A 30 -0.60 -11.35 10.51
CA LEU A 30 -1.55 -11.14 11.60
C LEU A 30 -2.58 -12.26 11.66
N ALA A 31 -3.06 -12.81 10.54
CA ALA A 31 -4.00 -13.93 10.56
C ALA A 31 -3.36 -15.20 11.16
N ASN A 32 -2.11 -15.51 10.77
CA ASN A 32 -1.38 -16.65 11.33
C ASN A 32 -0.97 -16.42 12.79
N ALA A 33 -0.51 -15.23 13.16
CA ALA A 33 -0.19 -14.90 14.55
C ALA A 33 -1.43 -14.98 15.45
N ASN A 34 -2.61 -14.60 14.95
CA ASN A 34 -3.88 -14.73 15.67
C ASN A 34 -4.21 -16.22 15.92
N GLN A 35 -4.10 -17.10 14.92
CA GLN A 35 -4.34 -18.53 15.09
C GLN A 35 -3.36 -19.19 16.07
N ILE A 36 -2.09 -18.80 16.05
CA ILE A 36 -1.10 -19.31 17.01
C ILE A 36 -1.37 -18.76 18.41
N ALA A 37 -1.66 -17.47 18.57
CA ALA A 37 -1.96 -16.87 19.86
C ALA A 37 -3.23 -17.47 20.50
N LEU A 38 -4.28 -17.75 19.71
CA LEU A 38 -5.52 -18.38 20.16
C LEU A 38 -5.33 -19.86 20.56
N ASN A 39 -4.46 -20.59 19.87
CA ASN A 39 -4.23 -22.03 20.11
C ASN A 39 -3.19 -22.30 21.21
N THR A 40 -2.21 -21.42 21.41
CA THR A 40 -1.06 -21.71 22.27
C THR A 40 -1.19 -21.10 23.66
N ALA A 41 -2.02 -20.08 23.83
CA ALA A 41 -2.20 -19.47 25.13
C ALA A 41 -3.60 -18.86 25.28
N ASN A 42 -4.12 -18.94 26.50
CA ASN A 42 -5.46 -18.51 26.91
C ASN A 42 -5.61 -16.96 26.89
N PHE A 43 -5.10 -16.29 25.85
CA PHE A 43 -5.06 -14.83 25.68
C PHE A 43 -6.33 -14.25 25.04
N ALA A 44 -7.35 -15.07 24.77
CA ALA A 44 -8.66 -14.61 24.29
C ALA A 44 -9.30 -13.54 25.21
N VAL A 45 -8.86 -13.45 26.46
CA VAL A 45 -9.29 -12.44 27.44
C VAL A 45 -8.55 -11.10 27.29
N TYR A 46 -7.33 -11.10 26.75
CA TYR A 46 -6.45 -9.92 26.71
C TYR A 46 -6.38 -9.23 25.35
N VAL A 47 -6.69 -9.94 24.26
CA VAL A 47 -6.78 -9.31 22.93
C VAL A 47 -8.05 -9.76 22.24
N GLN A 48 -9.00 -8.84 22.10
CA GLN A 48 -10.26 -9.12 21.44
C GLN A 48 -10.04 -9.22 19.93
N GLN A 49 -10.48 -10.31 19.31
CA GLN A 49 -10.38 -10.53 17.86
C GLN A 49 -10.96 -9.35 17.04
N THR A 50 -11.96 -8.66 17.56
CA THR A 50 -12.55 -7.45 16.96
C THR A 50 -11.56 -6.31 16.77
N GLN A 51 -10.56 -6.16 17.64
CA GLN A 51 -9.53 -5.14 17.49
C GLN A 51 -8.56 -5.48 16.35
N PHE A 52 -8.27 -6.76 16.12
CA PHE A 52 -7.43 -7.21 15.02
C PHE A 52 -8.13 -7.07 13.66
N ASP A 53 -9.40 -7.45 13.57
CA ASP A 53 -10.19 -7.27 12.35
C ASP A 53 -10.36 -5.78 12.02
N GLY A 54 -10.55 -4.94 13.04
CA GLY A 54 -10.55 -3.48 12.91
C GLY A 54 -9.24 -2.95 12.36
N TYR A 55 -8.09 -3.44 12.85
CA TYR A 55 -6.77 -3.04 12.36
C TYR A 55 -6.53 -3.46 10.91
N LEU A 56 -6.87 -4.71 10.55
CA LEU A 56 -6.73 -5.20 9.17
C LEU A 56 -7.62 -4.41 8.21
N THR A 57 -8.84 -4.10 8.64
CA THR A 57 -9.79 -3.28 7.87
C THR A 57 -9.26 -1.87 7.67
N ALA A 58 -8.78 -1.20 8.73
CA ALA A 58 -8.18 0.13 8.63
C ALA A 58 -6.95 0.12 7.71
N THR A 59 -6.08 -0.87 7.85
CA THR A 59 -4.89 -1.04 7.00
C THR A 59 -5.28 -1.23 5.53
N ARG A 60 -6.35 -1.99 5.25
CA ARG A 60 -6.89 -2.16 3.89
C ARG A 60 -7.29 -0.83 3.27
N TYR A 61 -8.05 -0.02 4.00
CA TYR A 61 -8.51 1.29 3.52
C TYR A 61 -7.34 2.25 3.30
N ILE A 62 -6.36 2.28 4.21
CA ILE A 62 -5.14 3.08 4.04
C ILE A 62 -4.40 2.66 2.76
N CYS A 63 -4.22 1.35 2.53
CA CYS A 63 -3.59 0.86 1.32
C CYS A 63 -4.37 1.24 0.05
N TYR A 64 -5.70 1.19 0.07
CA TYR A 64 -6.52 1.69 -1.04
C TYR A 64 -6.29 3.17 -1.31
N VAL A 65 -6.30 4.02 -0.27
CA VAL A 65 -6.03 5.46 -0.43
C VAL A 65 -4.64 5.68 -1.04
N ILE A 66 -3.61 4.98 -0.54
CA ILE A 66 -2.24 5.11 -1.05
C ILE A 66 -2.18 4.73 -2.53
N VAL A 67 -2.81 3.62 -2.93
CA VAL A 67 -2.84 3.17 -4.33
C VAL A 67 -3.56 4.18 -5.23
N TYR A 68 -4.74 4.68 -4.81
CA TYR A 68 -5.49 5.66 -5.58
C TYR A 68 -4.71 6.96 -5.77
N VAL A 69 -4.11 7.50 -4.70
CA VAL A 69 -3.28 8.70 -4.76
C VAL A 69 -2.03 8.45 -5.61
N GLY A 70 -1.40 7.29 -5.47
CA GLY A 70 -0.27 6.86 -6.29
C GLY A 70 -0.60 6.87 -7.78
N LEU A 71 -1.73 6.28 -8.17
CA LEU A 71 -2.18 6.26 -9.57
C LEU A 71 -2.53 7.66 -10.10
N ALA A 72 -3.16 8.52 -9.28
CA ALA A 72 -3.44 9.89 -9.67
C ALA A 72 -2.15 10.69 -9.94
N LEU A 73 -1.14 10.54 -9.06
CA LEU A 73 0.17 11.16 -9.23
C LEU A 73 0.93 10.58 -10.41
N PHE A 74 0.83 9.26 -10.64
CA PHE A 74 1.40 8.62 -11.81
C PHE A 74 0.84 9.23 -13.10
N TRP A 75 -0.49 9.32 -13.22
CA TRP A 75 -1.15 9.91 -14.36
C TRP A 75 -0.73 11.35 -14.59
N TYR A 76 -0.73 12.17 -13.54
CA TYR A 76 -0.30 13.57 -13.60
C TYR A 76 1.13 13.71 -14.11
N ASN A 77 2.06 12.89 -13.62
CA ASN A 77 3.45 12.92 -14.07
C ASN A 77 3.60 12.43 -15.51
N LEU A 78 2.79 11.46 -15.94
CA LEU A 78 2.79 10.94 -17.30
C LEU A 78 2.35 12.00 -18.31
N VAL A 79 1.24 12.69 -18.04
CA VAL A 79 0.76 13.80 -18.89
C VAL A 79 1.84 14.87 -19.04
N LYS A 80 2.47 15.28 -17.94
CA LYS A 80 3.58 16.26 -17.99
C LYS A 80 4.78 15.80 -18.81
N VAL A 81 5.11 14.51 -18.77
CA VAL A 81 6.22 13.96 -19.57
C VAL A 81 5.88 14.00 -21.06
N VAL A 82 4.62 13.70 -21.42
CA VAL A 82 4.13 13.79 -22.80
C VAL A 82 4.15 15.23 -23.30
N GLU A 83 3.57 16.19 -22.55
CA GLU A 83 3.58 17.62 -22.89
C GLU A 83 5.00 18.17 -23.13
N MET A 84 5.95 17.77 -22.28
CA MET A 84 7.36 18.16 -22.43
C MET A 84 8.02 17.53 -23.65
N LYS A 85 7.61 16.32 -24.05
CA LYS A 85 8.10 15.69 -25.28
C LYS A 85 7.54 16.40 -26.51
N GLU A 86 6.25 16.72 -26.51
CA GLU A 86 5.59 17.43 -27.61
C GLU A 86 6.12 18.84 -27.80
N ARG A 87 6.48 19.55 -26.73
CA ARG A 87 7.07 20.90 -26.81
C ARG A 87 8.51 20.95 -27.36
N ASN A 88 9.25 19.85 -27.26
CA ASN A 88 10.68 19.79 -27.61
C ASN A 88 10.94 19.05 -28.93
N GLY A 89 9.90 18.54 -29.59
CA GLY A 89 9.94 17.98 -30.94
C GLY A 89 9.42 18.97 -31.96
#